data_AF-A0A178B253-F1
#
_entry.id   AF-A0A178B253-F1
#
_cell.length_a   1.000
_cell.length_b   1.000
_cell.length_c   1.000
_cell.angle_alpha   90.00
_cell.angle_beta   90.00
_cell.angle_gamma   90.00
#
_symmetry.space_group_name_H-M   'P 1'
#
loop_
_entity.id
_entity.type
_entity.pdbx_description
1 polymer ?
#
loop_
_entity_poly.entity_id
_entity_poly.type
_entity_poly.pdbx_seq_one_letter_code
_entity_poly.pdbx_strand_id
1 'polypeptide(L)'
;MSYNPRMSMAPRGTSQNQRAPAANEHDAFMTLPDHEIAGCITDIGIKFSVADLQKPNPQIIQKVFEWLAELLMNTTREVVAPAMRAAAEDMCGGDAERIFTSDTRDLMGFFVILRKLLRECGIHDFTFNDLYRPTHGRLVKIFSYMINFIRFRESQTEVIDEHFNKAERTKLRIEQLYDDKQAKELQLADLERNRAATQRLMQEKEKRNNELKNRLLELKRGQEAVAEKLERARAEQNRLKELLQQKAENKENVQREVLKLKPYTQQSPTALEDSLRDLNDRLTGDKTQIDALDRRARALQTSTDSFGVVATDVTSCTRLLTDVQADLSKEEEELAKAARHRDALADRSNNVRDVERQERLLQKQLGNVNARTDKLKTKADEEAERARKRMEELRDTHSKLAEERGEKGREMERRRVRIEQTEKKMAELKDNIENEVHAAHDEYLKMESHIKLYITEMEQSI
;
A
#
# COMPACT_ATOMS: atom_id res chain seq x y z
N MET A 1 -64.75 -55.59 -57.23
CA MET A 1 -64.86 -54.23 -57.82
C MET A 1 -64.64 -53.22 -56.72
N SER A 2 -63.60 -52.39 -56.89
CA SER A 2 -63.36 -51.07 -56.28
C SER A 2 -63.93 -50.81 -54.87
N TYR A 3 -63.07 -51.01 -53.87
CA TYR A 3 -63.19 -50.44 -52.53
C TYR A 3 -62.98 -48.91 -52.64
N ASN A 4 -63.94 -48.09 -52.21
CA ASN A 4 -63.76 -46.66 -52.02
C ASN A 4 -64.25 -46.28 -50.61
N PRO A 5 -63.39 -45.73 -49.74
CA PRO A 5 -63.66 -45.61 -48.32
C PRO A 5 -64.44 -44.33 -47.95
N ARG A 6 -65.18 -44.45 -46.86
CA ARG A 6 -66.01 -43.44 -46.19
C ARG A 6 -65.31 -42.07 -46.07
N MET A 7 -66.01 -41.03 -46.53
CA MET A 7 -65.69 -39.63 -46.23
C MET A 7 -65.93 -39.34 -44.74
N SER A 8 -64.87 -38.90 -44.05
CA SER A 8 -64.98 -38.28 -42.73
C SER A 8 -65.35 -36.81 -42.87
N MET A 9 -66.45 -36.42 -42.25
CA MET A 9 -66.80 -35.02 -42.01
C MET A 9 -65.86 -34.46 -40.93
N ALA A 10 -64.75 -33.85 -41.36
CA ALA A 10 -63.94 -32.96 -40.53
C ALA A 10 -64.31 -31.50 -40.90
N PRO A 11 -64.66 -30.62 -39.96
CA PRO A 11 -64.91 -29.22 -40.26
C PRO A 11 -63.65 -28.52 -40.75
N ARG A 12 -63.75 -27.90 -41.93
CA ARG A 12 -62.74 -27.01 -42.51
C ARG A 12 -62.44 -25.84 -41.59
N GLY A 13 -61.17 -25.45 -41.57
CA GLY A 13 -60.59 -24.51 -40.65
C GLY A 13 -61.08 -23.07 -40.80
N THR A 14 -61.28 -22.43 -39.67
CA THR A 14 -61.18 -20.99 -39.51
C THR A 14 -59.73 -20.65 -39.17
N SER A 15 -59.06 -19.95 -40.07
CA SER A 15 -57.78 -19.28 -39.86
C SER A 15 -57.91 -18.26 -38.73
N GLN A 16 -57.64 -18.69 -37.50
CA GLN A 16 -57.46 -17.78 -36.39
C GLN A 16 -56.08 -17.15 -36.54
N ASN A 17 -56.08 -15.91 -37.05
CA ASN A 17 -54.96 -15.00 -37.00
C ASN A 17 -54.59 -14.84 -35.52
N GLN A 18 -53.57 -15.56 -35.05
CA GLN A 18 -52.99 -15.36 -33.73
C GLN A 18 -52.38 -13.96 -33.72
N ARG A 19 -53.14 -12.99 -33.19
CA ARG A 19 -52.58 -11.71 -32.78
C ARG A 19 -51.41 -12.01 -31.85
N ALA A 20 -50.23 -11.53 -32.22
CA ALA A 20 -49.08 -11.49 -31.32
C ALA A 20 -49.51 -10.89 -29.98
N PRO A 21 -49.08 -11.45 -28.84
CA PRO A 21 -49.37 -10.85 -27.55
C PRO A 21 -48.82 -9.42 -27.54
N ALA A 22 -49.56 -8.49 -26.94
CA ALA A 22 -49.14 -7.11 -26.78
C ALA A 22 -47.72 -7.09 -26.19
N ALA A 23 -46.77 -6.49 -26.90
CA ALA A 23 -45.44 -6.27 -26.37
C ALA A 23 -45.59 -5.50 -25.06
N ASN A 24 -45.09 -6.05 -23.96
CA ASN A 24 -45.09 -5.39 -22.65
C ASN A 24 -44.47 -4.00 -22.83
N GLU A 25 -45.15 -2.92 -22.43
CA GLU A 25 -44.60 -1.55 -22.50
C GLU A 25 -43.23 -1.42 -21.82
N HIS A 26 -42.98 -2.26 -20.80
CA HIS A 26 -41.69 -2.37 -20.11
C HIS A 26 -40.56 -2.90 -21.02
N ASP A 27 -40.86 -3.81 -21.95
CA ASP A 27 -39.87 -4.32 -22.90
C ASP A 27 -39.50 -3.25 -23.94
N ALA A 28 -40.46 -2.42 -24.38
CA ALA A 28 -40.21 -1.38 -25.37
C ALA A 28 -39.28 -0.26 -24.86
N PHE A 29 -39.33 0.04 -23.55
CA PHE A 29 -38.42 1.01 -22.92
C PHE A 29 -37.00 0.47 -22.76
N MET A 30 -36.85 -0.85 -22.60
CA MET A 30 -35.57 -1.50 -22.35
C MET A 30 -34.86 -1.98 -23.61
N THR A 31 -35.53 -2.04 -24.77
CA THR A 31 -34.90 -2.46 -26.04
C THR A 31 -34.04 -1.35 -26.64
N LEU A 32 -32.77 -1.66 -26.85
CA LEU A 32 -31.80 -0.80 -27.54
C LEU A 32 -31.84 -1.06 -29.05
N PRO A 33 -31.50 -0.06 -29.88
CA PRO A 33 -31.43 -0.27 -31.33
C PRO A 33 -30.21 -1.13 -31.70
N ASP A 34 -30.32 -1.90 -32.78
CA ASP A 34 -29.32 -2.91 -33.20
C ASP A 34 -27.88 -2.35 -33.31
N HIS A 35 -27.72 -1.09 -33.73
CA HIS A 35 -26.42 -0.45 -33.87
C HIS A 35 -25.77 -0.12 -32.51
N GLU A 36 -26.57 0.25 -31.51
CA GLU A 36 -26.08 0.46 -30.14
C GLU A 36 -25.68 -0.86 -29.49
N ILE A 37 -26.48 -1.91 -29.68
CA ILE A 37 -26.16 -3.25 -29.19
C ILE A 37 -24.83 -3.72 -29.78
N ALA A 38 -24.66 -3.57 -31.10
CA ALA A 38 -23.43 -3.95 -31.78
C ALA A 38 -22.22 -3.10 -31.36
N GLY A 39 -22.42 -1.80 -31.17
CA GLY A 39 -21.41 -0.89 -30.63
C GLY A 39 -20.94 -1.30 -29.23
N CYS A 40 -21.88 -1.46 -28.28
CA CYS A 40 -21.54 -1.84 -26.91
C CYS A 40 -20.87 -3.21 -26.81
N ILE A 41 -21.29 -4.22 -27.59
CA ILE A 41 -20.62 -5.53 -27.61
C ILE A 41 -19.19 -5.40 -28.19
N THR A 42 -18.99 -4.52 -29.17
CA THR A 42 -17.67 -4.22 -29.72
C THR A 42 -16.78 -3.51 -28.71
N ASP A 43 -17.32 -2.56 -27.95
CA ASP A 43 -16.61 -1.84 -26.88
C ASP A 43 -16.18 -2.79 -25.74
N ILE A 44 -16.99 -3.81 -25.47
CA ILE A 44 -16.69 -4.89 -24.52
C ILE A 44 -15.54 -5.80 -25.01
N GLY A 45 -15.11 -5.67 -26.27
CA GLY A 45 -13.91 -6.31 -26.82
C GLY A 45 -14.16 -7.41 -27.86
N ILE A 46 -15.41 -7.65 -28.25
CA ILE A 46 -15.76 -8.66 -29.27
C ILE A 46 -16.23 -7.95 -30.53
N LYS A 47 -15.49 -8.12 -31.64
CA LYS A 47 -15.91 -7.62 -32.95
C LYS A 47 -17.28 -8.18 -33.32
N PHE A 48 -18.32 -7.35 -33.23
CA PHE A 48 -19.70 -7.75 -33.44
C PHE A 48 -20.42 -6.70 -34.28
N SER A 49 -20.95 -7.11 -35.43
CA SER A 49 -21.62 -6.21 -36.37
C SER A 49 -23.14 -6.31 -36.27
N VAL A 50 -23.85 -5.30 -36.81
CA VAL A 50 -25.31 -5.32 -36.93
C VAL A 50 -25.78 -6.53 -37.77
N ALA A 51 -24.98 -6.96 -38.75
CA ALA A 51 -25.28 -8.13 -39.56
C ALA A 51 -25.24 -9.43 -38.75
N ASP A 52 -24.34 -9.52 -37.76
CA ASP A 52 -24.24 -10.66 -36.84
C ASP A 52 -25.42 -10.72 -35.87
N LEU A 53 -26.05 -9.57 -35.57
CA LEU A 53 -27.28 -9.55 -34.77
C LEU A 53 -28.50 -9.96 -35.60
N GLN A 54 -28.62 -9.44 -36.84
CA GLN A 54 -29.74 -9.73 -37.74
C GLN A 54 -29.73 -11.16 -38.27
N LYS A 55 -28.54 -11.73 -38.49
CA LYS A 55 -28.33 -13.14 -38.86
C LYS A 55 -27.40 -13.81 -37.86
N PRO A 56 -27.92 -14.21 -36.69
CA PRO A 56 -27.08 -14.67 -35.60
C PRO A 56 -26.45 -16.02 -35.90
N ASN A 57 -25.11 -16.04 -35.90
CA ASN A 57 -24.33 -17.27 -35.92
C ASN A 57 -24.22 -17.83 -34.50
N PRO A 58 -24.71 -19.06 -34.22
CA PRO A 58 -24.65 -19.69 -32.89
C PRO A 58 -23.26 -19.65 -32.25
N GLN A 59 -22.19 -19.82 -33.03
CA GLN A 59 -20.81 -19.85 -32.51
C GLN A 59 -20.35 -18.47 -32.03
N ILE A 60 -20.70 -17.41 -32.77
CA ILE A 60 -20.36 -16.03 -32.39
C ILE A 60 -21.16 -15.65 -31.14
N ILE A 61 -22.44 -15.99 -31.09
CA ILE A 61 -23.32 -15.70 -29.95
C ILE A 61 -22.87 -16.42 -28.68
N GLN A 62 -22.46 -17.68 -28.78
CA GLN A 62 -21.89 -18.43 -27.65
C GLN A 62 -20.62 -17.75 -27.12
N LYS A 63 -19.71 -17.33 -28.01
CA LYS A 63 -18.49 -16.61 -27.63
C LYS A 63 -18.81 -15.28 -26.95
N VAL A 64 -19.84 -14.57 -27.42
CA VAL A 64 -20.30 -13.31 -26.79
C VAL A 64 -20.80 -13.56 -25.38
N PHE A 65 -21.64 -14.58 -25.18
CA PHE A 65 -22.11 -14.92 -23.84
C PHE A 65 -21.01 -15.44 -22.91
N GLU A 66 -20.04 -16.20 -23.43
CA GLU A 66 -18.88 -16.66 -22.67
C GLU A 66 -18.07 -15.49 -22.14
N TRP A 67 -17.73 -14.53 -23.02
CA TRP A 67 -16.98 -13.34 -22.64
C TRP A 67 -17.75 -12.45 -21.65
N LEU A 68 -19.07 -12.30 -21.82
CA LEU A 68 -19.90 -11.53 -20.89
C LEU A 68 -19.98 -12.21 -19.52
N ALA A 69 -20.06 -13.54 -19.47
CA ALA A 69 -20.04 -14.29 -18.22
C ALA A 69 -18.68 -14.16 -17.51
N GLU A 70 -17.58 -14.20 -18.26
CA GLU A 70 -16.24 -13.97 -17.75
C GLU A 70 -16.10 -12.54 -17.18
N LEU A 71 -16.53 -11.52 -17.92
CA LEU A 71 -16.42 -10.12 -17.50
C LEU A 71 -17.28 -9.77 -16.26
N LEU A 72 -18.48 -10.34 -16.17
CA LEU A 72 -19.43 -9.99 -15.11
C LEU A 72 -19.30 -10.87 -13.86
N MET A 73 -18.97 -12.15 -14.04
CA MET A 73 -18.92 -13.13 -12.94
C MET A 73 -17.51 -13.63 -12.64
N ASN A 74 -16.49 -13.16 -13.37
CA ASN A 74 -15.11 -13.65 -13.28
C ASN A 74 -15.02 -15.18 -13.34
N THR A 75 -15.92 -15.79 -14.13
CA THR A 75 -16.09 -17.24 -14.19
C THR A 75 -15.55 -17.74 -15.52
N THR A 76 -14.40 -18.41 -15.47
CA THR A 76 -13.76 -19.00 -16.63
C THR A 76 -14.05 -20.49 -16.73
N ARG A 77 -13.84 -21.09 -17.91
CA ARG A 77 -13.94 -22.53 -18.11
C ARG A 77 -13.11 -23.33 -17.10
N GLU A 78 -11.96 -22.80 -16.70
CA GLU A 78 -11.06 -23.44 -15.73
C GLU A 78 -11.64 -23.52 -14.31
N VAL A 79 -12.53 -22.59 -13.93
CA VAL A 79 -13.23 -22.62 -12.64
C VAL A 79 -14.44 -23.56 -12.69
N VAL A 80 -15.13 -23.60 -13.82
CA VAL A 80 -16.38 -24.37 -13.98
C VAL A 80 -16.11 -25.86 -14.19
N ALA A 81 -15.14 -26.22 -15.02
CA ALA A 81 -14.88 -27.61 -15.40
C ALA A 81 -14.56 -28.53 -14.20
N PRO A 82 -13.73 -28.14 -13.21
CA PRO A 82 -13.49 -28.96 -12.03
C PRO A 82 -14.74 -29.13 -11.15
N ALA A 83 -15.52 -28.07 -10.96
CA ALA A 83 -16.74 -28.12 -10.16
C ALA A 83 -17.80 -29.02 -10.82
N MET A 84 -17.96 -28.94 -12.15
CA MET A 84 -18.88 -29.78 -12.91
C MET A 84 -18.41 -31.24 -13.01
N ARG A 85 -17.09 -31.48 -13.05
CA ARG A 85 -16.52 -32.83 -12.95
C ARG A 85 -16.86 -33.47 -11.61
N ALA A 86 -16.58 -32.77 -10.51
CA ALA A 86 -16.88 -33.24 -9.16
C ALA A 86 -18.39 -33.51 -8.96
N ALA A 87 -19.26 -32.64 -9.47
CA ALA A 87 -20.71 -32.85 -9.41
C ALA A 87 -21.17 -34.09 -10.20
N ALA A 88 -20.58 -34.34 -11.38
CA ALA A 88 -20.90 -35.53 -12.16
C ALA A 88 -20.40 -36.83 -11.51
N GLU A 89 -19.22 -36.80 -10.89
CA GLU A 89 -18.66 -37.91 -10.10
C GLU A 89 -19.51 -38.22 -8.87
N ASP A 90 -20.05 -37.21 -8.19
CA ASP A 90 -20.96 -37.38 -7.06
C ASP A 90 -22.30 -38.02 -7.48
N MET A 91 -22.83 -37.64 -8.66
CA MET A 91 -24.10 -38.18 -9.17
C MET A 91 -24.02 -39.58 -9.77
N CYS A 92 -22.92 -39.89 -10.48
CA CYS A 92 -22.82 -41.11 -11.30
C CYS A 92 -21.58 -41.97 -11.01
N GLY A 93 -20.78 -41.60 -10.00
CA GLY A 93 -19.59 -42.36 -9.60
C GLY A 93 -18.60 -42.56 -10.74
N GLY A 94 -18.05 -43.77 -10.86
CA GLY A 94 -17.05 -44.12 -11.88
C GLY A 94 -17.54 -44.09 -13.33
N ASP A 95 -18.85 -44.04 -13.58
CA ASP A 95 -19.43 -43.94 -14.93
C ASP A 95 -19.67 -42.47 -15.36
N ALA A 96 -19.34 -41.50 -14.51
CA ALA A 96 -19.58 -40.08 -14.76
C ALA A 96 -18.99 -39.57 -16.09
N GLU A 97 -17.77 -39.99 -16.44
CA GLU A 97 -17.12 -39.55 -17.70
C GLU A 97 -17.73 -40.21 -18.94
N ARG A 98 -18.36 -41.38 -18.80
CA ARG A 98 -19.01 -42.09 -19.90
C ARG A 98 -20.41 -41.54 -20.18
N ILE A 99 -21.14 -41.18 -19.13
CA ILE A 99 -22.53 -40.68 -19.22
C ILE A 99 -22.53 -39.19 -19.56
N PHE A 100 -21.70 -38.40 -18.89
CA PHE A 100 -21.56 -36.97 -19.11
C PHE A 100 -20.18 -36.66 -19.66
N THR A 101 -20.08 -36.57 -20.99
CA THR A 101 -18.84 -36.15 -21.65
C THR A 101 -18.37 -34.80 -21.13
N SER A 102 -17.05 -34.54 -21.17
CA SER A 102 -16.47 -33.28 -20.70
C SER A 102 -17.16 -32.05 -21.30
N ASP A 103 -17.43 -32.08 -22.61
CA ASP A 103 -18.08 -30.97 -23.31
C ASP A 103 -19.52 -30.73 -22.85
N THR A 104 -20.28 -31.80 -22.54
CA THR A 104 -21.65 -31.69 -22.05
C THR A 104 -21.68 -31.10 -20.64
N ARG A 105 -20.72 -31.47 -19.79
CA ARG A 105 -20.59 -30.93 -18.43
C ARG A 105 -20.21 -29.45 -18.43
N ASP A 106 -19.21 -29.09 -19.22
CA ASP A 106 -18.74 -27.71 -19.33
C ASP A 106 -19.86 -26.79 -19.87
N LEU A 107 -20.58 -27.25 -20.91
CA LEU A 107 -21.72 -26.53 -21.47
C LEU A 107 -22.86 -26.38 -20.46
N MET A 108 -23.16 -27.43 -19.70
CA MET A 108 -24.21 -27.37 -18.67
C MET A 108 -23.84 -26.39 -17.56
N GLY A 109 -22.58 -26.41 -17.11
CA GLY A 109 -22.08 -25.46 -16.12
C GLY A 109 -22.20 -24.03 -16.62
N PHE A 110 -21.74 -23.78 -17.86
CA PHE A 110 -21.88 -22.49 -18.53
C PHE A 110 -23.34 -22.03 -18.61
N PHE A 111 -24.26 -22.91 -19.03
CA PHE A 111 -25.67 -22.59 -19.14
C PHE A 111 -26.31 -22.23 -17.79
N VAL A 112 -25.98 -22.95 -16.72
CA VAL A 112 -26.49 -22.67 -15.36
C VAL A 112 -26.01 -21.31 -14.87
N ILE A 113 -24.74 -20.99 -15.09
CA ILE A 113 -24.13 -19.70 -14.71
C ILE A 113 -24.79 -18.56 -15.48
N LEU A 114 -24.88 -18.71 -16.81
CA LEU A 114 -25.49 -17.70 -17.67
C LEU A 114 -26.96 -17.49 -17.35
N ARG A 115 -27.71 -18.57 -17.05
CA ARG A 115 -29.10 -18.47 -16.63
C ARG A 115 -29.25 -17.73 -15.31
N LYS A 116 -28.32 -17.94 -14.35
CA LYS A 116 -28.32 -17.20 -13.09
C LYS A 116 -28.06 -15.72 -13.33
N LEU A 117 -27.06 -15.37 -14.14
CA LEU A 117 -26.76 -13.99 -14.54
C LEU A 117 -27.97 -13.32 -15.19
N LEU A 118 -28.53 -13.96 -16.21
CA LEU A 118 -29.68 -13.41 -16.95
C LEU A 118 -30.91 -13.24 -16.07
N ARG A 119 -31.06 -14.06 -15.02
CA ARG A 119 -32.13 -13.90 -14.05
C ARG A 119 -32.00 -12.60 -13.26
N GLU A 120 -30.78 -12.25 -12.85
CA GLU A 120 -30.48 -10.97 -12.19
C GLU A 120 -30.64 -9.79 -13.15
N CYS A 121 -30.36 -9.99 -14.45
CA CYS A 121 -30.66 -9.01 -15.49
C CYS A 121 -32.16 -8.88 -15.83
N GLY A 122 -33.05 -9.66 -15.22
CA GLY A 122 -34.51 -9.60 -15.45
C GLY A 122 -35.06 -10.55 -16.52
N ILE A 123 -34.25 -11.49 -17.01
CA ILE A 123 -34.66 -12.51 -18.00
C ILE A 123 -34.77 -13.87 -17.33
N HIS A 124 -36.00 -14.33 -17.15
CA HIS A 124 -36.28 -15.57 -16.41
C HIS A 124 -36.46 -16.80 -17.30
N ASP A 125 -36.64 -16.59 -18.60
CA ASP A 125 -37.04 -17.59 -19.57
C ASP A 125 -35.90 -18.02 -20.52
N PHE A 126 -34.63 -17.82 -20.14
CA PHE A 126 -33.48 -18.22 -20.96
C PHE A 126 -33.44 -19.75 -21.23
N THR A 127 -33.21 -20.14 -22.49
CA THR A 127 -33.23 -21.54 -22.94
C THR A 127 -32.03 -21.89 -23.81
N PHE A 128 -31.74 -23.18 -24.01
CA PHE A 128 -30.69 -23.63 -24.94
C PHE A 128 -30.94 -23.21 -26.40
N ASN A 129 -32.18 -22.94 -26.79
CA ASN A 129 -32.48 -22.41 -28.12
C ASN A 129 -31.81 -21.06 -28.35
N ASP A 130 -31.58 -20.28 -27.30
CA ASP A 130 -30.90 -18.98 -27.39
C ASP A 130 -29.41 -19.10 -27.73
N LEU A 131 -28.81 -20.27 -27.47
CA LEU A 131 -27.42 -20.58 -27.77
C LEU A 131 -27.25 -21.30 -29.11
N TYR A 132 -28.16 -22.23 -29.43
CA TYR A 132 -28.04 -23.10 -30.61
C TYR A 132 -28.83 -22.62 -31.84
N ARG A 133 -29.95 -21.93 -31.61
CA ARG A 133 -30.83 -21.39 -32.66
C ARG A 133 -31.26 -19.97 -32.28
N PRO A 134 -30.30 -19.04 -32.10
CA PRO A 134 -30.61 -17.68 -31.73
C PRO A 134 -31.56 -17.02 -32.73
N THR A 135 -32.50 -16.25 -32.23
CA THR A 135 -33.40 -15.43 -33.05
C THR A 135 -33.13 -13.96 -32.78
N HIS A 136 -33.18 -13.12 -33.83
CA HIS A 136 -32.86 -11.69 -33.73
C HIS A 136 -33.64 -11.00 -32.61
N GLY A 137 -34.97 -11.07 -32.62
CA GLY A 137 -35.80 -10.38 -31.60
C GLY A 137 -35.52 -10.83 -30.16
N ARG A 138 -35.15 -12.11 -29.96
CA ARG A 138 -34.82 -12.63 -28.63
C ARG A 138 -33.43 -12.22 -28.17
N LEU A 139 -32.44 -12.20 -29.06
CA LEU A 139 -31.11 -11.67 -28.76
C LEU A 139 -31.12 -10.16 -28.50
N VAL A 140 -31.91 -9.39 -29.26
CA VAL A 140 -32.07 -7.95 -29.02
C VAL A 140 -32.58 -7.72 -27.61
N LYS A 141 -33.62 -8.46 -27.18
CA LYS A 141 -34.12 -8.40 -25.80
C LYS A 141 -33.03 -8.79 -24.80
N ILE A 142 -32.35 -9.92 -25.02
CA ILE A 142 -31.33 -10.42 -24.08
C ILE A 142 -30.18 -9.42 -23.90
N PHE A 143 -29.57 -9.00 -25.01
CA PHE A 143 -28.44 -8.08 -24.95
C PHE A 143 -28.83 -6.70 -24.45
N SER A 144 -30.04 -6.19 -24.75
CA SER A 144 -30.44 -4.88 -24.23
C SER A 144 -30.55 -4.87 -22.70
N TYR A 145 -31.17 -5.91 -22.13
CA TYR A 145 -31.26 -6.06 -20.67
C TYR A 145 -29.88 -6.28 -20.03
N MET A 146 -29.01 -7.07 -20.67
CA MET A 146 -27.63 -7.24 -20.20
C MET A 146 -26.81 -5.94 -20.25
N ILE A 147 -26.90 -5.18 -21.35
CA ILE A 147 -26.19 -3.90 -21.50
C ILE A 147 -26.69 -2.90 -20.46
N ASN A 148 -28.00 -2.84 -20.20
CA ASN A 148 -28.54 -1.99 -19.15
C ASN A 148 -28.03 -2.40 -17.76
N PHE A 149 -27.90 -3.70 -17.48
CA PHE A 149 -27.28 -4.17 -16.24
C PHE A 149 -25.80 -3.76 -16.15
N ILE A 150 -25.04 -3.86 -17.24
CA ILE A 150 -23.63 -3.44 -17.28
C ILE A 150 -23.52 -1.93 -17.05
N ARG A 151 -24.33 -1.11 -17.73
CA ARG A 151 -24.36 0.35 -17.54
C ARG A 151 -24.72 0.73 -16.10
N PHE A 152 -25.67 0.01 -15.50
CA PHE A 152 -26.02 0.20 -14.09
C PHE A 152 -24.84 -0.16 -13.18
N ARG A 153 -24.21 -1.31 -13.39
CA ARG A 153 -23.01 -1.71 -12.64
C ARG A 153 -21.90 -0.66 -12.74
N GLU A 154 -21.61 -0.18 -13.94
CA GLU A 154 -20.61 0.87 -14.19
C GLU A 154 -20.92 2.16 -13.44
N SER A 155 -22.20 2.57 -13.39
CA SER A 155 -22.62 3.75 -12.62
C SER A 155 -22.44 3.60 -11.11
N GLN A 156 -22.43 2.35 -10.60
CA GLN A 156 -22.26 2.05 -9.18
C GLN A 156 -20.80 1.78 -8.80
N THR A 157 -19.88 1.66 -9.78
CA THR A 157 -18.47 1.36 -9.54
C THR A 157 -17.83 2.36 -8.57
N GLU A 158 -18.11 3.67 -8.70
CA GLU A 158 -17.54 4.68 -7.81
C GLU A 158 -17.90 4.47 -6.33
N VAL A 159 -19.17 4.10 -6.06
CA VAL A 159 -19.68 3.83 -4.70
C VAL A 159 -19.08 2.53 -4.16
N ILE A 160 -18.99 1.50 -5.00
CA ILE A 160 -18.38 0.22 -4.64
C ILE A 160 -16.89 0.42 -4.32
N ASP A 161 -16.17 1.16 -5.15
CA ASP A 161 -14.75 1.47 -4.96
C ASP A 161 -14.53 2.29 -3.68
N GLU A 162 -15.40 3.23 -3.34
CA GLU A 162 -15.30 3.97 -2.06
C GLU A 162 -15.40 3.01 -0.86
N HIS A 163 -16.40 2.13 -0.85
CA HIS A 163 -16.59 1.16 0.23
C HIS A 163 -15.47 0.12 0.28
N PHE A 164 -15.01 -0.37 -0.87
CA PHE A 164 -13.90 -1.30 -0.97
C PHE A 164 -12.60 -0.66 -0.46
N ASN A 165 -12.29 0.56 -0.89
CA ASN A 165 -11.14 1.30 -0.41
C ASN A 165 -11.22 1.59 1.09
N LYS A 166 -12.41 1.85 1.64
CA LYS A 166 -12.61 2.02 3.07
C LYS A 166 -12.36 0.71 3.84
N ALA A 167 -12.83 -0.42 3.32
CA ALA A 167 -12.58 -1.73 3.90
C ALA A 167 -11.07 -2.07 3.89
N GLU A 168 -10.39 -1.85 2.77
CA GLU A 168 -8.93 -2.07 2.65
C GLU A 168 -8.14 -1.15 3.58
N ARG A 169 -8.47 0.15 3.66
CA ARG A 169 -7.84 1.05 4.64
C ARG A 169 -8.04 0.59 6.08
N THR A 170 -9.23 0.08 6.40
CA THR A 170 -9.53 -0.43 7.75
C THR A 170 -8.72 -1.68 8.04
N LYS A 171 -8.61 -2.60 7.08
CA LYS A 171 -7.79 -3.80 7.20
C LYS A 171 -6.30 -3.46 7.40
N LEU A 172 -5.74 -2.58 6.56
CA LEU A 172 -4.36 -2.11 6.72
C LEU A 172 -4.14 -1.43 8.08
N ARG A 173 -5.13 -0.68 8.57
CA ARG A 173 -5.06 -0.06 9.90
C ARG A 173 -5.07 -1.09 11.02
N ILE A 174 -5.86 -2.16 10.89
CA ILE A 174 -5.87 -3.27 11.84
C ILE A 174 -4.50 -3.96 11.85
N GLU A 175 -3.94 -4.29 10.69
CA GLU A 175 -2.62 -4.91 10.57
C GLU A 175 -1.53 -4.06 11.24
N GLN A 176 -1.49 -2.75 10.95
CA GLN A 176 -0.57 -1.81 11.61
C GLN A 176 -0.72 -1.80 13.13
N LEU A 177 -1.96 -1.79 13.65
CA LEU A 177 -2.20 -1.79 15.09
C LEU A 177 -1.79 -3.11 15.74
N TYR A 178 -1.92 -4.23 15.03
CA TYR A 178 -1.42 -5.54 15.49
C TYR A 178 0.10 -5.56 15.58
N ASP A 179 0.79 -5.05 14.55
CA ASP A 179 2.25 -4.97 14.53
C ASP A 179 2.77 -4.04 15.65
N ASP A 180 2.15 -2.87 15.81
CA ASP A 180 2.46 -1.92 16.88
C ASP A 180 2.25 -2.54 18.27
N LYS A 181 1.13 -3.26 18.46
CA LYS A 181 0.84 -3.98 19.70
C LYS A 181 1.94 -5.00 19.98
N GLN A 182 2.31 -5.82 19.01
CA GLN A 182 3.33 -6.85 19.18
C GLN A 182 4.70 -6.23 19.50
N ALA A 183 5.06 -5.12 18.84
CA ALA A 183 6.29 -4.39 19.15
C ALA A 183 6.28 -3.82 20.58
N LYS A 184 5.13 -3.32 21.05
CA LYS A 184 4.97 -2.80 22.43
C LYS A 184 5.00 -3.91 23.48
N GLU A 185 4.43 -5.07 23.19
CA GLU A 185 4.51 -6.25 24.06
C GLU A 185 5.96 -6.74 24.22
N LEU A 186 6.73 -6.77 23.12
CA LEU A 186 8.17 -7.07 23.17
C LEU A 186 8.94 -6.04 24.02
N GLN A 187 8.68 -4.75 23.83
CA GLN A 187 9.29 -3.69 24.64
C GLN A 187 8.95 -3.83 26.13
N LEU A 188 7.71 -4.17 26.46
CA LEU A 188 7.29 -4.42 27.85
C LEU A 188 8.02 -5.62 28.44
N ALA A 189 8.13 -6.73 27.72
CA ALA A 189 8.84 -7.92 28.17
C ALA A 189 10.33 -7.62 28.46
N ASP A 190 10.99 -6.84 27.60
CA ASP A 190 12.37 -6.42 27.82
C ASP A 190 12.52 -5.50 29.05
N LEU A 191 11.59 -4.56 29.23
CA LEU A 191 11.58 -3.68 30.41
C LEU A 191 11.32 -4.47 31.70
N GLU A 192 10.44 -5.46 31.70
CA GLU A 192 10.18 -6.33 32.84
C GLU A 192 11.41 -7.18 33.18
N ARG A 193 12.09 -7.73 32.16
CA ARG A 193 13.34 -8.48 32.35
C ARG A 193 14.44 -7.60 32.94
N ASN A 194 14.58 -6.39 32.42
CA ASN A 194 15.54 -5.41 32.95
C ASN A 194 15.19 -5.01 34.39
N ARG A 195 13.92 -4.73 34.67
CA ARG A 195 13.45 -4.42 36.04
C ARG A 195 13.75 -5.55 37.01
N ALA A 196 13.49 -6.80 36.63
CA ALA A 196 13.79 -7.97 37.45
C ALA A 196 15.31 -8.12 37.71
N ALA A 197 16.15 -7.89 36.68
CA ALA A 197 17.61 -7.92 36.83
C ALA A 197 18.12 -6.80 37.75
N THR A 198 17.64 -5.56 37.56
CA THR A 198 17.98 -4.42 38.42
C THR A 198 17.52 -4.64 39.85
N GLN A 199 16.32 -5.19 40.06
CA GLN A 199 15.81 -5.47 41.41
C GLN A 199 16.65 -6.52 42.14
N ARG A 200 17.13 -7.56 41.44
CA ARG A 200 18.07 -8.54 42.02
C ARG A 200 19.39 -7.89 42.43
N LEU A 201 19.97 -7.07 41.55
CA LEU A 201 21.20 -6.33 41.86
C LEU A 201 21.02 -5.38 43.05
N MET A 202 19.88 -4.68 43.11
CA MET A 202 19.54 -3.78 44.21
C MET A 202 19.44 -4.54 45.54
N GLN A 203 18.77 -5.69 45.56
CA GLN A 203 18.68 -6.55 46.75
C GLN A 203 20.04 -7.07 47.21
N GLU A 204 20.93 -7.47 46.28
CA GLU A 204 22.29 -7.88 46.64
C GLU A 204 23.10 -6.73 47.25
N LYS A 205 23.00 -5.53 46.67
CA LYS A 205 23.66 -4.33 47.20
C LYS A 205 23.12 -3.94 48.56
N GLU A 206 21.81 -4.07 48.78
CA GLU A 206 21.16 -3.81 50.07
C GLU A 206 21.59 -4.82 51.14
N LYS A 207 21.67 -6.11 50.80
CA LYS A 207 22.23 -7.15 51.68
C LYS A 207 23.67 -6.83 52.07
N ARG A 208 24.55 -6.53 51.11
CA ARG A 208 25.94 -6.15 51.39
C ARG A 208 26.03 -4.88 52.24
N ASN A 209 25.16 -3.90 52.01
CA ASN A 209 25.11 -2.68 52.82
C ASN A 209 24.72 -3.00 54.27
N ASN A 210 23.72 -3.85 54.48
CA ASN A 210 23.32 -4.28 55.82
C ASN A 210 24.41 -5.11 56.51
N GLU A 211 25.10 -6.00 55.80
CA GLU A 211 26.26 -6.73 56.31
C GLU A 211 27.39 -5.76 56.73
N LEU A 212 27.71 -4.78 55.89
CA LEU A 212 28.71 -3.75 56.19
C LEU A 212 28.30 -2.91 57.39
N LYS A 213 27.04 -2.50 57.50
CA LYS A 213 26.50 -1.77 58.67
C LYS A 213 26.66 -2.59 59.95
N ASN A 214 26.31 -3.88 59.91
CA ASN A 214 26.48 -4.77 61.05
C ASN A 214 27.95 -4.89 61.45
N ARG A 215 28.84 -5.07 60.47
CA ARG A 215 30.29 -5.17 60.72
C ARG A 215 30.87 -3.86 61.26
N LEU A 216 30.37 -2.72 60.82
CA LEU A 216 30.74 -1.41 61.33
C LEU A 216 30.29 -1.24 62.79
N LEU A 217 29.08 -1.69 63.12
CA LEU A 217 28.58 -1.75 64.50
C LEU A 217 29.43 -2.67 65.39
N GLU A 218 29.81 -3.85 64.91
CA GLU A 218 30.71 -4.77 65.63
C GLU A 218 32.09 -4.17 65.85
N LEU A 219 32.68 -3.58 64.81
CA LEU A 219 33.98 -2.90 64.91
C LEU A 219 33.91 -1.72 65.88
N LYS A 220 32.82 -0.95 65.89
CA LYS A 220 32.61 0.14 66.84
C LYS A 220 32.55 -0.37 68.28
N ARG A 221 31.82 -1.46 68.54
CA ARG A 221 31.81 -2.12 69.86
C ARG A 221 33.20 -2.63 70.25
N GLY A 222 33.94 -3.21 69.30
CA GLY A 222 35.32 -3.63 69.51
C GLY A 222 36.25 -2.45 69.84
N GLN A 223 36.11 -1.34 69.13
CA GLN A 223 36.85 -0.10 69.38
C GLN A 223 36.54 0.47 70.77
N GLU A 224 35.26 0.52 71.17
CA GLU A 224 34.83 0.94 72.51
C GLU A 224 35.45 0.06 73.59
N ALA A 225 35.43 -1.27 73.42
CA ALA A 225 36.05 -2.20 74.37
C ALA A 225 37.58 -2.05 74.46
N VAL A 226 38.26 -1.81 73.33
CA VAL A 226 39.71 -1.54 73.31
C VAL A 226 40.02 -0.20 73.96
N ALA A 227 39.22 0.84 73.70
CA ALA A 227 39.36 2.14 74.34
C ALA A 227 39.20 2.04 75.86
N GLU A 228 38.22 1.26 76.34
CA GLU A 228 38.04 1.02 77.77
C GLU A 228 39.23 0.28 78.38
N LYS A 229 39.76 -0.75 77.71
CA LYS A 229 40.98 -1.45 78.15
C LYS A 229 42.19 -0.52 78.18
N LEU A 230 42.32 0.38 77.20
CA LEU A 230 43.39 1.36 77.13
C LEU A 230 43.31 2.38 78.26
N GLU A 231 42.11 2.87 78.58
CA GLU A 231 41.89 3.76 79.72
C GLU A 231 42.17 3.06 81.06
N ARG A 232 41.75 1.80 81.23
CA ARG A 232 42.13 0.99 82.41
C ARG A 232 43.64 0.81 82.52
N ALA A 233 44.31 0.49 81.41
CA ALA A 233 45.76 0.33 81.38
C ALA A 233 46.50 1.65 81.67
N ARG A 234 45.98 2.79 81.19
CA ARG A 234 46.49 4.13 81.52
C ARG A 234 46.31 4.46 83.00
N ALA A 235 45.13 4.17 83.56
CA ALA A 235 44.88 4.36 84.98
C ALA A 235 45.84 3.52 85.84
N GLU A 236 46.05 2.26 85.49
CA GLU A 236 47.00 1.40 86.19
C GLU A 236 48.45 1.84 85.97
N GLN A 237 48.82 2.29 84.77
CA GLN A 237 50.13 2.90 84.51
C GLN A 237 50.35 4.13 85.40
N ASN A 238 49.36 5.02 85.52
CA ASN A 238 49.46 6.21 86.36
C ASN A 238 49.59 5.83 87.84
N ARG A 239 48.78 4.87 88.31
CA ARG A 239 48.89 4.31 89.66
C ARG A 239 50.28 3.73 89.93
N LEU A 240 50.83 2.94 89.00
CA LEU A 240 52.17 2.37 89.10
C LEU A 240 53.25 3.46 89.07
N LYS A 241 53.08 4.53 88.28
CA LYS A 241 53.98 5.69 88.28
C LYS A 241 53.95 6.42 89.62
N GLU A 242 52.78 6.68 90.18
CA GLU A 242 52.63 7.27 91.52
C GLU A 242 53.26 6.39 92.60
N LEU A 243 53.05 5.07 92.52
CA LEU A 243 53.63 4.12 93.46
C LEU A 243 55.15 4.03 93.31
N LEU A 244 55.67 4.11 92.08
CA LEU A 244 57.10 4.16 91.80
C LEU A 244 57.70 5.48 92.30
N GLN A 245 57.01 6.61 92.14
CA GLN A 245 57.42 7.89 92.68
C GLN A 245 57.47 7.86 94.22
N GLN A 246 56.43 7.34 94.88
CA GLN A 246 56.44 7.13 96.33
C GLN A 246 57.59 6.19 96.77
N LYS A 247 57.85 5.12 96.02
CA LYS A 247 58.97 4.21 96.33
C LYS A 247 60.32 4.86 96.08
N ALA A 248 60.45 5.73 95.08
CA ALA A 248 61.65 6.50 94.81
C ALA A 248 61.90 7.54 95.91
N GLU A 249 60.88 8.27 96.34
CA GLU A 249 60.94 9.19 97.48
C GLU A 249 61.30 8.45 98.78
N ASN A 250 60.69 7.29 99.02
CA ASN A 250 61.04 6.43 100.17
C ASN A 250 62.48 5.91 100.07
N LYS A 251 62.93 5.49 98.89
CA LYS A 251 64.32 5.07 98.66
C LYS A 251 65.28 6.23 98.89
N GLU A 252 64.94 7.43 98.46
CA GLU A 252 65.76 8.63 98.68
C GLU A 252 65.81 9.00 100.16
N ASN A 253 64.68 8.92 100.87
CA ASN A 253 64.62 9.10 102.32
C ASN A 253 65.49 8.06 103.05
N VAL A 254 65.39 6.78 102.66
CA VAL A 254 66.25 5.71 103.19
C VAL A 254 67.70 5.91 102.78
N GLN A 255 68.01 6.40 101.58
CA GLN A 255 69.37 6.76 101.18
C GLN A 255 69.92 7.93 101.99
N ARG A 256 69.09 8.91 102.36
CA ARG A 256 69.46 9.99 103.29
C ARG A 256 69.71 9.45 104.70
N GLU A 257 68.95 8.47 105.17
CA GLU A 257 69.20 7.72 106.42
C GLU A 257 70.49 6.89 106.34
N VAL A 258 70.74 6.21 105.21
CA VAL A 258 71.96 5.45 104.93
C VAL A 258 73.18 6.38 104.81
N LEU A 259 73.02 7.60 104.27
CA LEU A 259 74.06 8.63 104.23
C LEU A 259 74.37 9.20 105.62
N LYS A 260 73.37 9.30 106.50
CA LYS A 260 73.57 9.60 107.94
C LYS A 260 74.27 8.47 108.69
N LEU A 261 74.03 7.22 108.29
CA LEU A 261 74.66 6.01 108.86
C LEU A 261 76.00 5.63 108.18
N LYS A 262 76.42 6.38 107.15
CA LYS A 262 77.62 6.12 106.35
C LYS A 262 78.98 6.40 107.02
N PRO A 263 79.12 7.13 108.16
CA PRO A 263 80.41 7.25 108.82
C PRO A 263 80.82 6.04 109.69
N TYR A 264 79.98 5.01 109.90
CA TYR A 264 80.27 3.97 110.91
C TYR A 264 80.55 2.55 110.41
N THR A 265 80.67 2.31 109.12
CA THR A 265 81.04 0.97 108.63
C THR A 265 81.94 1.08 107.41
N GLN A 266 83.18 1.51 107.62
CA GLN A 266 84.29 1.13 106.75
C GLN A 266 85.02 -0.03 107.38
N GLN A 267 85.07 -1.19 106.71
CA GLN A 267 86.29 -2.00 106.66
C GLN A 267 86.38 -2.71 105.30
N SER A 268 87.62 -2.77 104.80
CA SER A 268 88.13 -3.37 103.56
C SER A 268 87.98 -2.54 102.25
N PRO A 269 88.88 -1.57 102.02
CA PRO A 269 88.93 -0.77 100.79
C PRO A 269 89.56 -1.47 99.57
N THR A 270 90.24 -2.61 99.73
CA THR A 270 91.08 -3.16 98.65
C THR A 270 90.41 -4.21 97.77
N ALA A 271 89.40 -4.95 98.26
CA ALA A 271 88.61 -5.86 97.42
C ALA A 271 87.47 -5.15 96.66
N LEU A 272 87.05 -3.97 97.17
CA LEU A 272 86.00 -3.15 96.58
C LEU A 272 86.53 -2.30 95.41
N GLU A 273 87.77 -1.83 95.45
CA GLU A 273 88.36 -1.05 94.35
C GLU A 273 88.62 -1.89 93.10
N ASP A 274 89.01 -3.17 93.24
CA ASP A 274 89.21 -4.06 92.09
C ASP A 274 87.88 -4.53 91.49
N SER A 275 86.88 -4.82 92.32
CA SER A 275 85.53 -5.14 91.83
C SER A 275 84.79 -3.92 91.27
N LEU A 276 85.01 -2.71 91.80
CA LEU A 276 84.52 -1.46 91.20
C LEU A 276 85.23 -1.15 89.88
N ARG A 277 86.54 -1.39 89.76
CA ARG A 277 87.24 -1.25 88.48
C ARG A 277 86.70 -2.24 87.45
N ASP A 278 86.55 -3.51 87.80
CA ASP A 278 86.05 -4.52 86.87
C ASP A 278 84.57 -4.28 86.49
N LEU A 279 83.72 -3.88 87.45
CA LEU A 279 82.33 -3.46 87.15
C LEU A 279 82.26 -2.16 86.35
N ASN A 280 83.15 -1.20 86.60
CA ASN A 280 83.20 0.05 85.85
C ASN A 280 83.72 -0.17 84.43
N ASP A 281 84.70 -1.06 84.23
CA ASP A 281 85.22 -1.43 82.92
C ASP A 281 84.16 -2.21 82.13
N ARG A 282 83.45 -3.15 82.76
CA ARG A 282 82.29 -3.83 82.15
C ARG A 282 81.14 -2.87 81.84
N LEU A 283 80.81 -1.95 82.74
CA LEU A 283 79.77 -0.94 82.53
C LEU A 283 80.15 0.01 81.39
N THR A 284 81.44 0.35 81.26
CA THR A 284 81.94 1.19 80.18
C THR A 284 81.93 0.42 78.86
N GLY A 285 82.31 -0.86 78.88
CA GLY A 285 82.16 -1.79 77.75
C GLY A 285 80.72 -1.90 77.28
N ASP A 286 79.79 -2.24 78.17
CA ASP A 286 78.36 -2.37 77.88
C ASP A 286 77.78 -1.04 77.38
N LYS A 287 78.16 0.11 77.96
CA LYS A 287 77.75 1.43 77.43
C LYS A 287 78.23 1.66 76.00
N THR A 288 79.50 1.38 75.71
CA THR A 288 80.01 1.53 74.34
C THR A 288 79.35 0.57 73.35
N GLN A 289 79.01 -0.65 73.80
CA GLN A 289 78.28 -1.63 73.00
C GLN A 289 76.83 -1.20 72.76
N ILE A 290 76.15 -0.66 73.78
CA ILE A 290 74.79 -0.10 73.67
C ILE A 290 74.80 1.11 72.72
N ASP A 291 75.76 2.02 72.85
CA ASP A 291 75.87 3.17 71.95
C ASP A 291 76.13 2.74 70.49
N ALA A 292 76.94 1.71 70.29
CA ALA A 292 77.17 1.13 68.96
C ALA A 292 75.90 0.49 68.39
N LEU A 293 75.15 -0.26 69.21
CA LEU A 293 73.88 -0.86 68.82
C LEU A 293 72.78 0.19 68.58
N ASP A 294 72.70 1.27 69.36
CA ASP A 294 71.74 2.35 69.17
C ASP A 294 72.03 3.14 67.88
N ARG A 295 73.31 3.42 67.59
CA ARG A 295 73.72 4.00 66.31
C ARG A 295 73.33 3.10 65.13
N ARG A 296 73.56 1.80 65.25
CA ARG A 296 73.17 0.82 64.22
C ARG A 296 71.65 0.72 64.07
N ALA A 297 70.90 0.73 65.16
CA ALA A 297 69.44 0.70 65.16
C ALA A 297 68.87 1.96 64.48
N ARG A 298 69.41 3.14 64.80
CA ARG A 298 69.04 4.40 64.13
C ARG A 298 69.36 4.37 62.64
N ALA A 299 70.54 3.87 62.25
CA ALA A 299 70.90 3.76 60.84
C ALA A 299 69.97 2.80 60.07
N LEU A 300 69.63 1.65 60.68
CA LEU A 300 68.67 0.70 60.12
C LEU A 300 67.26 1.30 60.04
N GLN A 301 66.82 2.05 61.06
CA GLN A 301 65.53 2.73 61.05
C GLN A 301 65.44 3.74 59.89
N THR A 302 66.44 4.59 59.70
CA THR A 302 66.49 5.53 58.57
C THR A 302 66.44 4.80 57.22
N SER A 303 67.11 3.64 57.12
CA SER A 303 67.05 2.80 55.92
C SER A 303 65.64 2.22 55.72
N THR A 304 64.97 1.75 56.77
CA THR A 304 63.59 1.24 56.71
C THR A 304 62.61 2.33 56.30
N ASP A 305 62.74 3.54 56.85
CA ASP A 305 61.90 4.68 56.49
C ASP A 305 62.11 5.05 55.00
N SER A 306 63.36 5.01 54.52
CA SER A 306 63.68 5.23 53.10
C SER A 306 63.06 4.16 52.19
N PHE A 307 63.11 2.88 52.58
CA PHE A 307 62.43 1.81 51.86
C PHE A 307 60.91 1.96 51.90
N GLY A 308 60.34 2.50 52.99
CA GLY A 308 58.93 2.83 53.10
C GLY A 308 58.48 3.83 52.05
N VAL A 309 59.25 4.92 51.87
CA VAL A 309 58.97 5.93 50.83
C VAL A 309 59.06 5.33 49.43
N VAL A 310 60.09 4.53 49.15
CA VAL A 310 60.24 3.86 47.85
C VAL A 310 59.07 2.89 47.59
N ALA A 311 58.62 2.14 48.61
CA ALA A 311 57.48 1.24 48.48
C ALA A 311 56.16 1.99 48.18
N THR A 312 55.95 3.17 48.79
CA THR A 312 54.80 4.02 48.47
C THR A 312 54.87 4.57 47.05
N ASP A 313 56.06 4.95 46.59
CA ASP A 313 56.27 5.43 45.22
C ASP A 313 56.02 4.33 44.19
N VAL A 314 56.55 3.12 44.42
CA VAL A 314 56.32 1.94 43.55
C VAL A 314 54.84 1.59 43.49
N THR A 315 54.13 1.66 44.62
CA THR A 315 52.68 1.41 44.66
C THR A 315 51.92 2.46 43.85
N SER A 316 52.34 3.73 43.92
CA SER A 316 51.75 4.84 43.16
C SER A 316 52.01 4.69 41.66
N CYS A 317 53.24 4.34 41.26
CA CYS A 317 53.59 4.04 39.87
C CYS A 317 52.78 2.86 39.31
N THR A 318 52.55 1.82 40.13
CA THR A 318 51.76 0.66 39.72
C THR A 318 50.29 1.02 39.48
N ARG A 319 49.72 1.91 40.31
CA ARG A 319 48.37 2.46 40.08
C ARG A 319 48.30 3.26 38.79
N LEU A 320 49.25 4.17 38.56
CA LEU A 320 49.32 4.96 37.33
C LEU A 320 49.43 4.06 36.08
N LEU A 321 50.24 3.00 36.14
CA LEU A 321 50.33 2.03 35.04
C LEU A 321 49.01 1.29 34.80
N THR A 322 48.27 0.97 35.88
CA THR A 322 46.96 0.32 35.77
C THR A 322 45.92 1.26 35.13
N ASP A 323 45.95 2.54 35.51
CA ASP A 323 45.07 3.56 34.95
C ASP A 323 45.38 3.79 33.46
N VAL A 324 46.66 3.91 33.10
CA VAL A 324 47.11 4.03 31.69
C VAL A 324 46.71 2.79 30.88
N GLN A 325 46.84 1.58 31.44
CA GLN A 325 46.41 0.36 30.78
C GLN A 325 44.88 0.36 30.53
N ALA A 326 44.11 0.85 31.49
CA ALA A 326 42.66 0.97 31.34
C ALA A 326 42.30 2.01 30.26
N ASP A 327 42.98 3.15 30.21
CA ASP A 327 42.74 4.17 29.19
C ASP A 327 43.16 3.71 27.79
N LEU A 328 44.27 2.97 27.66
CA LEU A 328 44.68 2.35 26.40
C LEU A 328 43.61 1.38 25.88
N SER A 329 43.02 0.56 26.78
CA SER A 329 41.95 -0.36 26.38
C SER A 329 40.68 0.35 25.89
N LYS A 330 40.35 1.51 26.48
CA LYS A 330 39.24 2.34 26.01
C LYS A 330 39.55 2.97 24.66
N GLU A 331 40.78 3.46 24.46
CA GLU A 331 41.22 4.04 23.20
C GLU A 331 41.16 3.01 22.05
N GLU A 332 41.60 1.77 22.30
CA GLU A 332 41.47 0.67 21.34
C GLU A 332 40.01 0.38 20.98
N GLU A 333 39.10 0.40 21.96
CA GLU A 333 37.67 0.20 21.73
C GLU A 333 37.06 1.34 20.89
N GLU A 334 37.42 2.59 21.19
CA GLU A 334 36.97 3.76 20.44
C GLU A 334 37.56 3.80 19.01
N LEU A 335 38.82 3.39 18.83
CA LEU A 335 39.42 3.22 17.51
C LEU A 335 38.68 2.15 16.70
N ALA A 336 38.31 1.03 17.32
CA ALA A 336 37.51 -0.02 16.67
C ALA A 336 36.10 0.48 16.29
N LYS A 337 35.44 1.26 17.15
CA LYS A 337 34.15 1.92 16.83
C LYS A 337 34.31 2.92 15.69
N ALA A 338 35.35 3.74 15.71
CA ALA A 338 35.64 4.73 14.68
C ALA A 338 35.94 4.07 13.32
N ALA A 339 36.61 2.91 13.30
CA ALA A 339 36.81 2.12 12.08
C ALA A 339 35.47 1.62 11.52
N ARG A 340 34.63 1.00 12.36
CA ARG A 340 33.28 0.54 11.96
C ARG A 340 32.40 1.68 11.43
N HIS A 341 32.45 2.85 12.07
CA HIS A 341 31.70 4.02 11.61
C HIS A 341 32.24 4.56 10.27
N ARG A 342 33.55 4.51 10.03
CA ARG A 342 34.15 4.86 8.74
C ARG A 342 33.70 3.90 7.63
N ASP A 343 33.71 2.60 7.89
CA ASP A 343 33.26 1.60 6.91
C ASP A 343 31.77 1.76 6.60
N ALA A 344 30.93 1.95 7.64
CA ALA A 344 29.50 2.23 7.46
C ALA A 344 29.23 3.53 6.69
N LEU A 345 30.05 4.56 6.88
CA LEU A 345 29.99 5.81 6.11
C LEU A 345 30.39 5.59 4.64
N ALA A 346 31.43 4.79 4.39
CA ALA A 346 31.86 4.45 3.04
C ALA A 346 30.78 3.67 2.28
N ASP A 347 30.16 2.68 2.93
CA ASP A 347 29.04 1.91 2.35
C ASP A 347 27.83 2.80 2.07
N ARG A 348 27.45 3.68 3.01
CA ARG A 348 26.37 4.65 2.78
C ARG A 348 26.69 5.61 1.65
N SER A 349 27.93 6.08 1.54
CA SER A 349 28.38 6.96 0.46
C SER A 349 28.27 6.27 -0.91
N ASN A 350 28.66 4.99 -0.99
CA ASN A 350 28.50 4.20 -2.21
C ASN A 350 27.03 4.02 -2.57
N ASN A 351 26.17 3.69 -1.59
CA ASN A 351 24.72 3.58 -1.81
C ASN A 351 24.11 4.90 -2.30
N VAL A 352 24.52 6.04 -1.75
CA VAL A 352 24.07 7.36 -2.22
C VAL A 352 24.47 7.58 -3.68
N ARG A 353 25.71 7.25 -4.06
CA ARG A 353 26.16 7.37 -5.46
C ARG A 353 25.38 6.47 -6.42
N ASP A 354 25.03 5.26 -5.99
CA ASP A 354 24.22 4.35 -6.80
C ASP A 354 22.78 4.87 -6.96
N VAL A 355 22.18 5.40 -5.89
CA VAL A 355 20.86 6.04 -5.94
C VAL A 355 20.89 7.27 -6.85
N GLU A 356 21.88 8.15 -6.74
CA GLU A 356 22.04 9.30 -7.64
C GLU A 356 22.20 8.89 -9.11
N ARG A 357 22.89 7.76 -9.37
CA ARG A 357 23.02 7.23 -10.73
C ARG A 357 21.68 6.73 -11.26
N GLN A 358 20.90 6.03 -10.43
CA GLN A 358 19.55 5.60 -10.77
C GLN A 358 18.60 6.79 -11.00
N GLU A 359 18.67 7.81 -10.14
CA GLU A 359 17.90 9.04 -10.27
C GLU A 359 18.19 9.71 -11.62
N ARG A 360 19.47 9.90 -11.98
CA ARG A 360 19.86 10.49 -13.27
C ARG A 360 19.35 9.68 -14.46
N LEU A 361 19.38 8.35 -14.36
CA LEU A 361 18.84 7.45 -15.39
C LEU A 361 17.32 7.63 -15.54
N LEU A 362 16.58 7.63 -14.44
CA LEU A 362 15.13 7.82 -14.42
C LEU A 362 14.74 9.22 -14.92
N GLN A 363 15.49 10.25 -14.53
CA GLN A 363 15.27 11.61 -14.99
C GLN A 363 15.46 11.73 -16.51
N LYS A 364 16.45 11.03 -17.08
CA LYS A 364 16.64 10.95 -18.53
C LYS A 364 15.50 10.20 -19.21
N GLN A 365 15.03 9.09 -18.64
CA GLN A 365 13.87 8.35 -19.16
C GLN A 365 12.60 9.21 -19.13
N LEU A 366 12.36 9.92 -18.04
CA LEU A 366 11.25 10.84 -17.88
C LEU A 366 11.32 11.99 -18.89
N GLY A 367 12.51 12.57 -19.11
CA GLY A 367 12.74 13.55 -20.16
C GLY A 367 12.41 13.03 -21.56
N ASN A 368 12.79 11.78 -21.87
CA ASN A 368 12.46 11.15 -23.15
C ASN A 368 10.95 10.92 -23.33
N VAL A 369 10.27 10.47 -22.27
CA VAL A 369 8.81 10.26 -22.28
C VAL A 369 8.08 11.59 -22.43
N ASN A 370 8.50 12.64 -21.72
CA ASN A 370 7.93 13.97 -21.85
C ASN A 370 8.12 14.51 -23.27
N ALA A 371 9.33 14.44 -23.83
CA ALA A 371 9.58 14.86 -25.21
C ALA A 371 8.74 14.07 -26.24
N ARG A 372 8.48 12.78 -25.99
CA ARG A 372 7.58 11.98 -26.84
C ARG A 372 6.13 12.42 -26.69
N THR A 373 5.70 12.70 -25.46
CA THR A 373 4.35 13.18 -25.14
C THR A 373 4.10 14.54 -25.78
N ASP A 374 5.04 15.47 -25.69
CA ASP A 374 4.95 16.79 -26.30
C ASP A 374 4.86 16.69 -27.82
N LYS A 375 5.68 15.84 -28.46
CA LYS A 375 5.58 15.57 -29.91
C LYS A 375 4.22 14.98 -30.32
N LEU A 376 3.60 14.16 -29.46
CA LEU A 376 2.26 13.62 -29.73
C LEU A 376 1.19 14.69 -29.58
N LYS A 377 1.31 15.55 -28.56
CA LYS A 377 0.42 16.70 -28.35
C LYS A 377 0.49 17.68 -29.53
N THR A 378 1.70 18.10 -29.94
CA THR A 378 1.84 19.02 -31.08
C THR A 378 1.29 18.42 -32.36
N LYS A 379 1.49 17.12 -32.61
CA LYS A 379 0.89 16.42 -33.76
C LYS A 379 -0.64 16.40 -33.70
N ALA A 380 -1.21 16.13 -32.51
CA ALA A 380 -2.65 16.14 -32.33
C ALA A 380 -3.23 17.54 -32.57
N ASP A 381 -2.56 18.59 -32.08
CA ASP A 381 -2.96 19.98 -32.30
C ASP A 381 -2.87 20.37 -33.79
N GLU A 382 -1.78 20.00 -34.48
CA GLU A 382 -1.62 20.20 -35.93
C GLU A 382 -2.68 19.45 -36.76
N GLU A 383 -3.06 18.24 -36.34
CA GLU A 383 -4.12 17.46 -36.99
C GLU A 383 -5.51 18.05 -36.73
N ALA A 384 -5.77 18.52 -35.51
CA ALA A 384 -6.99 19.23 -35.16
C ALA A 384 -7.14 20.54 -35.95
N GLU A 385 -6.08 21.33 -36.06
CA GLU A 385 -6.08 22.56 -36.87
C GLU A 385 -6.27 22.28 -38.37
N ARG A 386 -5.64 21.23 -38.90
CA ARG A 386 -5.89 20.79 -40.28
C ARG A 386 -7.34 20.34 -40.50
N ALA A 387 -7.92 19.62 -39.54
CA ALA A 387 -9.32 19.20 -39.60
C ALA A 387 -10.27 20.40 -39.53
N ARG A 388 -9.97 21.40 -38.68
CA ARG A 388 -10.73 22.66 -38.60
C ARG A 388 -10.71 23.43 -39.91
N LYS A 389 -9.54 23.64 -40.51
CA LYS A 389 -9.41 24.31 -41.83
C LYS A 389 -10.19 23.58 -42.92
N ARG A 390 -10.08 22.24 -42.97
CA ARG A 390 -10.87 21.43 -43.93
C ARG A 390 -12.37 21.55 -43.69
N MET A 391 -12.82 21.59 -42.44
CA MET A 391 -14.24 21.81 -42.11
C MET A 391 -14.72 23.19 -42.54
N GLU A 392 -13.89 24.22 -42.38
CA GLU A 392 -14.20 25.58 -42.82
C GLU A 392 -14.28 25.67 -44.35
N GLU A 393 -13.32 25.10 -45.07
CA GLU A 393 -13.35 24.98 -46.54
C GLU A 393 -14.60 24.21 -47.02
N LEU A 394 -14.98 23.12 -46.34
CA LEU A 394 -16.20 22.38 -46.65
C LEU A 394 -17.46 23.20 -46.40
N ARG A 395 -17.50 24.00 -45.31
CA ARG A 395 -18.62 24.89 -45.01
C ARG A 395 -18.76 25.98 -46.07
N ASP A 396 -17.65 26.58 -46.50
CA ASP A 396 -17.66 27.61 -47.54
C ASP A 396 -18.13 27.06 -48.88
N THR A 397 -17.63 25.88 -49.27
CA THR A 397 -18.09 25.22 -50.50
C THR A 397 -19.55 24.81 -50.43
N HIS A 398 -20.02 24.30 -49.28
CA HIS A 398 -21.43 24.00 -49.07
C HIS A 398 -22.30 25.26 -49.12
N SER A 399 -21.84 26.37 -48.54
CA SER A 399 -22.54 27.66 -48.59
C SER A 399 -22.68 28.16 -50.02
N LYS A 400 -21.60 28.14 -50.82
CA LYS A 400 -21.63 28.50 -52.24
C LYS A 400 -22.56 27.61 -53.05
N LEU A 401 -22.51 26.30 -52.85
CA LEU A 401 -23.41 25.36 -53.52
C LEU A 401 -24.88 25.56 -53.13
N ALA A 402 -25.15 25.94 -51.87
CA ALA A 402 -26.50 26.27 -51.42
C ALA A 402 -27.00 27.56 -52.06
N GLU A 403 -26.14 28.58 -52.17
CA GLU A 403 -26.45 29.84 -52.88
C GLU A 403 -26.70 29.60 -54.37
N GLU A 404 -25.82 28.86 -55.05
CA GLU A 404 -26.00 28.47 -56.47
C GLU A 404 -27.30 27.67 -56.68
N ARG A 405 -27.63 26.74 -55.77
CA ARG A 405 -28.91 26.02 -55.83
C ARG A 405 -30.09 26.96 -55.63
N GLY A 406 -29.99 27.93 -54.72
CA GLY A 406 -31.00 28.95 -54.50
C GLY A 406 -31.21 29.83 -55.73
N GLU A 407 -30.13 30.30 -56.37
CA GLU A 407 -30.19 31.10 -57.59
C GLU A 407 -30.74 30.32 -58.78
N LYS A 408 -30.26 29.09 -59.00
CA LYS A 408 -30.82 28.19 -60.03
C LYS A 408 -32.29 27.90 -59.77
N GLY A 409 -32.69 27.73 -58.51
CA GLY A 409 -34.09 27.58 -58.12
C GLY A 409 -34.94 28.80 -58.50
N ARG A 410 -34.46 30.02 -58.20
CA ARG A 410 -35.13 31.27 -58.61
C ARG A 410 -35.17 31.44 -60.13
N GLU A 411 -34.11 31.08 -60.84
CA GLU A 411 -34.08 31.15 -62.30
C GLU A 411 -35.05 30.15 -62.93
N MET A 412 -35.08 28.91 -62.42
CA MET A 412 -36.04 27.90 -62.83
C MET A 412 -37.48 28.35 -62.59
N GLU A 413 -37.77 28.97 -61.44
CA GLU A 413 -39.11 29.50 -61.16
C GLU A 413 -39.47 30.65 -62.11
N ARG A 414 -38.53 31.56 -62.41
CA ARG A 414 -38.75 32.61 -63.43
C ARG A 414 -39.03 32.01 -64.82
N ARG A 415 -38.29 30.96 -65.22
CA ARG A 415 -38.53 30.25 -66.48
C ARG A 415 -39.89 29.57 -66.48
N ARG A 416 -40.28 28.93 -65.36
CA ARG A 416 -41.59 28.29 -65.19
C ARG A 416 -42.73 29.30 -65.33
N VAL A 417 -42.65 30.44 -64.65
CA VAL A 417 -43.64 31.52 -64.77
C VAL A 417 -43.72 32.05 -66.21
N ARG A 418 -42.59 32.20 -66.92
CA ARG A 418 -42.62 32.60 -68.34
C ARG A 418 -43.30 31.55 -69.20
N ILE A 419 -42.99 30.27 -68.99
CA ILE A 419 -43.61 29.15 -69.71
C ILE A 419 -45.12 29.17 -69.48
N GLU A 420 -45.56 29.29 -68.23
CA GLU A 420 -46.98 29.36 -67.87
C GLU A 420 -47.67 30.58 -68.50
N GLN A 421 -47.03 31.76 -68.51
CA GLN A 421 -47.55 32.93 -69.20
C GLN A 421 -47.65 32.73 -70.71
N THR A 422 -46.67 32.08 -71.33
CA THR A 422 -46.72 31.77 -72.77
C THR A 422 -47.76 30.70 -73.10
N GLU A 423 -47.92 29.68 -72.26
CA GLU A 423 -48.96 28.66 -72.40
C GLU A 423 -50.35 29.29 -72.27
N LYS A 424 -50.55 30.21 -71.32
CA LYS A 424 -51.80 30.97 -71.19
C LYS A 424 -52.08 31.81 -72.44
N LYS A 425 -51.09 32.53 -72.96
CA LYS A 425 -51.23 33.29 -74.21
C LYS A 425 -51.53 32.40 -75.42
N MET A 426 -50.90 31.22 -75.51
CA MET A 426 -51.21 30.26 -76.56
C MET A 426 -52.64 29.72 -76.44
N ALA A 427 -53.11 29.46 -75.21
CA ALA A 427 -54.50 29.05 -74.98
C ALA A 427 -55.49 30.16 -75.37
N GLU A 428 -55.23 31.41 -74.97
CA GLU A 428 -56.05 32.58 -75.36
C GLU A 428 -56.06 32.79 -76.89
N LEU A 429 -54.90 32.68 -77.56
CA LEU A 429 -54.83 32.76 -79.02
C LEU A 429 -55.58 31.62 -79.70
N LYS A 430 -55.47 30.40 -79.17
CA LYS A 430 -56.19 29.23 -79.69
C LYS A 430 -57.69 29.43 -79.57
N ASP A 431 -58.17 29.90 -78.43
CA ASP A 431 -59.59 30.22 -78.19
C ASP A 431 -60.09 31.33 -79.13
N ASN A 432 -59.29 32.38 -79.34
CA ASN A 432 -59.60 33.43 -80.32
C ASN A 432 -59.68 32.90 -81.76
N ILE A 433 -58.75 32.03 -82.17
CA ILE A 433 -58.79 31.42 -83.51
C ILE A 433 -60.01 30.50 -83.63
N GLU A 434 -60.32 29.70 -82.61
CA GLU A 434 -61.53 28.85 -82.60
C GLU A 434 -62.79 29.72 -82.71
N ASN A 435 -62.85 30.84 -82.00
CA ASN A 435 -63.95 31.81 -82.10
C ASN A 435 -64.03 32.49 -83.47
N GLU A 436 -62.91 32.87 -84.09
CA GLU A 436 -62.87 33.43 -85.45
C GLU A 436 -63.30 32.39 -86.50
N VAL A 437 -62.86 31.14 -86.36
CA VAL A 437 -63.28 30.03 -87.22
C VAL A 437 -64.79 29.77 -87.07
N HIS A 438 -65.31 29.80 -85.84
CA HIS A 438 -66.74 29.69 -85.60
C HIS A 438 -67.52 30.86 -86.22
N ALA A 439 -67.06 32.10 -86.05
CA ALA A 439 -67.69 33.27 -86.63
C ALA A 439 -67.67 33.24 -88.17
N ALA A 440 -66.54 32.85 -88.78
CA ALA A 440 -66.43 32.69 -90.22
C ALA A 440 -67.31 31.54 -90.74
N HIS A 441 -67.44 30.45 -89.98
CA HIS A 441 -68.35 29.34 -90.30
C HIS A 441 -69.82 29.77 -90.22
N ASP A 442 -70.19 30.56 -89.22
CA ASP A 442 -71.54 31.13 -89.08
C ASP A 442 -71.86 32.11 -90.22
N GLU A 443 -70.90 32.95 -90.63
CA GLU A 443 -71.04 33.82 -91.81
C GLU A 443 -71.16 33.01 -93.11
N TYR A 444 -70.39 31.93 -93.25
CA TYR A 444 -70.52 31.01 -94.38
C TYR A 444 -71.90 30.36 -94.41
N LEU A 445 -72.42 29.88 -93.28
CA LEU A 445 -73.77 29.30 -93.17
C LEU A 445 -74.85 30.34 -93.50
N LYS A 446 -74.68 31.60 -93.08
CA LYS A 446 -75.59 32.70 -93.47
C LYS A 446 -75.54 32.92 -94.98
N MET A 447 -74.37 33.00 -95.59
CA MET A 447 -74.25 33.11 -97.05
C MET A 447 -74.86 31.91 -97.78
N GLU A 448 -74.63 30.69 -97.29
CA GLU A 448 -75.24 29.47 -97.86
C GLU A 448 -76.77 29.52 -97.74
N SER A 449 -77.30 30.00 -96.62
CA SER A 449 -78.74 30.19 -96.43
C SER A 449 -79.31 31.27 -97.37
N HIS A 450 -78.58 32.37 -97.60
CA HIS A 450 -78.95 33.41 -98.56
C HIS A 450 -78.93 32.89 -100.00
N ILE A 451 -77.94 32.07 -100.37
CA ILE A 451 -77.87 31.44 -101.69
C ILE A 451 -79.02 30.43 -101.85
N LYS A 452 -79.32 29.62 -100.83
CA LYS A 452 -80.48 28.71 -100.85
C LYS A 452 -81.79 29.49 -100.96
N LEU A 453 -81.97 30.58 -100.22
CA LEU A 453 -83.15 31.46 -100.33
C LEU A 453 -83.28 32.04 -101.74
N TYR A 454 -82.18 32.52 -102.33
CA TYR A 454 -82.18 33.04 -103.70
C TYR A 454 -82.52 31.96 -104.73
N ILE A 455 -82.03 30.73 -104.56
CA ILE A 455 -82.39 29.57 -105.40
C ILE A 455 -83.89 29.23 -105.21
N THR A 456 -84.39 29.27 -103.98
CA THR A 456 -85.81 28.96 -103.68
C THR A 456 -86.75 30.04 -104.22
N GLU A 457 -86.36 31.32 -104.18
CA GLU A 457 -87.10 32.44 -104.78
C GLU A 457 -87.07 32.39 -106.32
N MET A 458 -85.98 31.92 -106.93
CA MET A 458 -85.93 31.66 -108.37
C MET A 458 -86.78 30.45 -108.78
N GLU A 459 -86.85 29.39 -107.98
CA GLU A 459 -87.70 28.22 -108.26
C GLU A 459 -89.20 28.51 -108.09
N GLN A 460 -89.59 29.50 -107.28
CA GLN A 460 -90.99 29.97 -107.18
C GLN A 460 -91.39 30.95 -108.29
N SER A 461 -90.44 31.37 -109.14
CA SER A 461 -90.65 32.31 -110.24
C SER A 461 -90.75 31.62 -111.62
N ILE A 462 -90.88 30.29 -111.64
CA ILE A 462 -91.20 29.44 -112.80
C ILE A 462 -92.56 28.81 -112.57
#